data_AF-A0A4Q8B7R9-F1
#
_entry.id   AF-A0A4Q8B7R9-F1
#
_cell.length_a   1.000
_cell.length_b   1.000
_cell.length_c   1.000
_cell.angle_alpha   90.00
_cell.angle_beta   90.00
_cell.angle_gamma   90.00
#
_symmetry.space_group_name_H-M   'P 1'
#
loop_
_entity.id
_entity.type
_entity.pdbx_description
1 polymer ?
#
loop_
_entity_poly.entity_id
_entity_poly.type
_entity_poly.pdbx_seq_one_letter_code
_entity_poly.pdbx_strand_id
1 'polypeptide(L)'
;MARLVDENERFYAPNGTVGARAANSTDPAVSAAGGELVLAVKEAGDLDVGSHGKADMTQAEARIADAQEKLMTACRELLGEPPWS
;
A
#
# COMPACT_ATOMS: atom_id res chain seq x y z
N MET A 1 -1.07 7.22 23.18
CA MET A 1 -1.81 7.33 21.91
C MET A 1 -1.02 8.05 20.82
N ALA A 2 -0.36 9.19 21.08
CA ALA A 2 0.34 9.95 20.04
C ALA A 2 1.44 9.19 19.25
N ARG A 3 2.16 8.24 19.88
CA ARG A 3 3.29 7.54 19.23
C ARG A 3 2.88 6.48 18.20
N LEU A 4 1.82 5.73 18.48
CA LEU A 4 1.28 4.72 17.56
C LEU A 4 0.64 5.35 16.32
N VAL A 5 -0.03 6.50 16.50
CA VAL A 5 -0.60 7.26 15.38
C VAL A 5 0.51 7.77 14.45
N ASP A 6 1.63 8.27 14.99
CA ASP A 6 2.76 8.79 14.20
C ASP A 6 3.50 7.69 13.41
N GLU A 7 3.68 6.49 14.01
CA GLU A 7 4.28 5.33 13.33
C GLU A 7 3.35 4.77 12.23
N ASN A 8 2.04 4.73 12.46
CA ASN A 8 1.06 4.32 11.45
C ASN A 8 0.93 5.33 10.31
N GLU A 9 0.88 6.63 10.59
CA GLU A 9 0.85 7.66 9.54
C GLU A 9 2.09 7.55 8.64
N ARG A 10 3.27 7.31 9.23
CA ARG A 10 4.51 7.08 8.48
C ARG A 10 4.52 5.80 7.66
N PHE A 11 3.76 4.77 8.01
CA PHE A 11 3.69 3.53 7.24
C PHE A 11 2.62 3.57 6.15
N TYR A 12 1.45 4.12 6.45
CA TYR A 12 0.32 4.15 5.53
C TYR A 12 0.40 5.30 4.52
N ALA A 13 0.88 6.49 4.90
CA ALA A 13 0.95 7.63 3.99
C ALA A 13 1.86 7.41 2.77
N PRO A 14 3.06 6.80 2.91
CA PRO A 14 3.90 6.49 1.75
C PRO A 14 3.26 5.45 0.83
N ASN A 15 2.67 4.39 1.41
CA ASN A 15 2.01 3.33 0.64
C ASN A 15 0.76 3.82 -0.08
N GLY A 16 -0.04 4.65 0.57
CA GLY A 16 -1.18 5.33 -0.06
C GLY A 16 -0.73 6.25 -1.19
N THR A 17 0.37 6.98 -1.02
CA THR A 17 0.91 7.87 -2.07
C THR A 17 1.44 7.09 -3.27
N VAL A 18 2.19 6.00 -3.04
CA VAL A 18 2.72 5.13 -4.09
C VAL A 18 1.58 4.43 -4.83
N GLY A 19 0.65 3.84 -4.10
CA GLY A 19 -0.54 3.20 -4.67
C GLY A 19 -1.36 4.18 -5.50
N ALA A 20 -1.60 5.40 -5.01
CA ALA A 20 -2.34 6.41 -5.75
C ALA A 20 -1.63 6.84 -7.05
N ARG A 21 -0.30 6.96 -7.04
CA ARG A 21 0.46 7.25 -8.27
C ARG A 21 0.38 6.09 -9.26
N ALA A 22 0.57 4.86 -8.78
CA ALA A 22 0.47 3.66 -9.60
C ALA A 22 -0.94 3.48 -10.19
N ALA A 23 -1.99 3.76 -9.41
CA ALA A 23 -3.38 3.70 -9.87
C ALA A 23 -3.67 4.65 -11.05
N ASN A 24 -2.93 5.75 -11.16
CA ASN A 24 -3.02 6.70 -12.28
C ASN A 24 -2.13 6.32 -13.47
N SER A 25 -1.45 5.17 -13.44
CA SER A 25 -0.67 4.67 -14.57
C SER A 25 -1.55 4.38 -15.79
N THR A 26 -1.02 4.60 -16.99
CA THR A 26 -1.65 4.17 -18.24
C THR A 26 -1.50 2.67 -18.49
N ASP A 27 -0.58 2.01 -17.77
CA ASP A 27 -0.45 0.56 -17.80
C ASP A 27 -1.53 -0.09 -16.91
N PRO A 28 -2.36 -1.01 -17.47
CA PRO A 28 -3.48 -1.57 -16.74
C PRO A 28 -3.07 -2.48 -15.57
N ALA A 29 -1.93 -3.16 -15.65
CA ALA A 29 -1.46 -4.02 -14.57
C ALA A 29 -0.93 -3.18 -13.39
N VAL A 30 -0.16 -2.13 -13.69
CA VAL A 30 0.33 -1.16 -12.70
C VAL A 30 -0.84 -0.39 -12.07
N SER A 31 -1.83 0.02 -12.87
CA SER A 31 -3.03 0.71 -12.38
C SER A 31 -3.86 -0.16 -11.43
N ALA A 32 -4.12 -1.42 -11.81
CA ALA A 32 -4.85 -2.37 -10.97
C ALA A 32 -4.12 -2.64 -9.65
N ALA A 33 -2.82 -2.94 -9.70
CA ALA A 33 -2.01 -3.19 -8.51
C ALA A 33 -1.90 -1.94 -7.60
N GLY A 34 -1.80 -0.75 -8.18
CA GLY A 34 -1.86 0.52 -7.45
C GLY A 34 -3.19 0.72 -6.73
N GLY A 35 -4.31 0.38 -7.39
CA GLY A 35 -5.64 0.41 -6.80
C GLY A 35 -5.80 -0.57 -5.62
N GLU A 36 -5.30 -1.80 -5.77
CA GLU A 36 -5.26 -2.79 -4.68
C GLU A 36 -4.48 -2.28 -3.47
N LEU A 37 -3.33 -1.64 -3.70
CA LEU A 37 -2.51 -1.08 -2.61
C LEU A 37 -3.24 0.06 -1.88
N VAL A 38 -3.92 0.96 -2.61
CA VAL A 38 -4.73 2.03 -2.00
C VAL A 38 -5.85 1.46 -1.14
N LEU A 39 -6.55 0.43 -1.63
CA LEU A 39 -7.63 -0.21 -0.88
C LEU A 39 -7.10 -0.89 0.39
N ALA A 40 -6.02 -1.66 0.30
CA ALA A 40 -5.43 -2.35 1.44
C ALA A 40 -4.97 -1.36 2.53
N VAL A 41 -4.35 -0.25 2.14
CA VAL A 41 -3.94 0.82 3.07
C VAL A 41 -5.14 1.49 3.72
N LYS A 42 -6.21 1.75 2.94
CA LYS A 42 -7.43 2.35 3.46
C LYS A 42 -8.12 1.43 4.48
N GLU A 43 -8.27 0.14 4.15
CA GLU A 43 -8.86 -0.85 5.07
C GLU A 43 -8.06 -0.95 6.38
N ALA A 44 -6.72 -0.91 6.30
CA ALA A 44 -5.85 -0.90 7.47
C ALA A 44 -6.06 0.37 8.32
N GLY A 45 -6.09 1.55 7.70
CA GLY A 45 -6.36 2.81 8.40
C GLY A 45 -7.74 2.84 9.06
N ASP A 46 -8.78 2.37 8.37
CA ASP A 46 -10.14 2.30 8.90
C ASP A 46 -10.22 1.34 10.11
N LEU A 47 -9.52 0.20 10.05
CA LEU A 47 -9.43 -0.76 11.15
C LEU A 47 -8.67 -0.19 12.36
N ASP A 48 -7.56 0.48 12.13
CA ASP A 48 -6.75 1.11 13.18
C ASP A 48 -7.54 2.20 13.89
N VAL A 49 -8.14 3.13 13.13
CA VAL A 49 -8.96 4.21 13.67
C VAL A 49 -10.19 3.66 14.39
N GLY A 50 -10.92 2.72 13.77
CA GLY A 50 -12.12 2.13 14.34
C GLY A 50 -11.88 1.31 15.60
N SER A 51 -10.68 0.75 15.77
CA SER A 51 -10.28 0.02 16.97
C SER A 51 -9.56 0.88 18.01
N HIS A 52 -9.31 2.15 17.72
CA HIS A 52 -8.42 3.03 18.50
C HIS A 52 -7.01 2.46 18.70
N GLY A 53 -6.47 1.83 17.66
CA GLY A 53 -5.13 1.22 17.66
C GLY A 53 -5.01 -0.02 18.54
N LYS A 54 -6.12 -0.76 18.72
CA LYS A 54 -6.16 -1.99 19.53
C LYS A 54 -6.41 -3.24 18.70
N ALA A 55 -6.74 -3.10 17.42
CA ALA A 55 -6.91 -4.25 16.53
C ALA A 55 -5.57 -4.93 16.26
N ASP A 56 -5.65 -6.23 16.03
CA ASP A 56 -4.55 -6.96 15.42
C ASP A 56 -4.44 -6.57 13.94
N MET A 57 -3.33 -5.93 13.59
CA MET A 57 -3.06 -5.41 12.26
C MET A 57 -2.36 -6.42 11.34
N THR A 58 -1.99 -7.60 11.84
CA THR A 58 -1.17 -8.59 11.10
C THR A 58 -1.75 -8.93 9.74
N GLN A 59 -3.06 -9.13 9.64
CA GLN A 59 -3.71 -9.46 8.37
C GLN A 59 -3.75 -8.25 7.41
N ALA A 60 -3.95 -7.05 7.93
CA ALA A 60 -3.98 -5.83 7.13
C ALA A 60 -2.58 -5.51 6.57
N GLU A 61 -1.54 -5.65 7.38
CA GLU A 61 -0.15 -5.53 6.96
C GLU A 61 0.23 -6.57 5.90
N ALA A 62 -0.20 -7.82 6.06
CA ALA A 62 0.02 -8.87 5.06
C ALA A 62 -0.63 -8.54 3.71
N ARG A 63 -1.84 -7.96 3.70
CA ARG A 63 -2.51 -7.51 2.46
C ARG A 63 -1.77 -6.34 1.80
N ILE A 64 -1.24 -5.41 2.58
CA ILE A 64 -0.44 -4.30 2.06
C ILE A 64 0.85 -4.84 1.43
N ALA A 65 1.53 -5.78 2.09
CA ALA A 65 2.74 -6.40 1.56
C ALA A 65 2.48 -7.16 0.24
N ASP A 66 1.39 -7.93 0.17
CA ASP A 66 0.97 -8.62 -1.08
C ASP A 66 0.69 -7.61 -2.21
N ALA A 67 -0.02 -6.52 -1.92
CA ALA A 67 -0.31 -5.49 -2.91
C ALA A 67 0.96 -4.74 -3.37
N GLN A 68 1.92 -4.50 -2.47
CA GLN A 68 3.23 -3.95 -2.83
C GLN A 68 4.02 -4.91 -3.73
N GLU A 69 4.02 -6.20 -3.44
CA GLU A 69 4.72 -7.22 -4.24
C GLU A 69 4.12 -7.34 -5.64
N LYS A 70 2.79 -7.32 -5.76
CA LYS A 70 2.09 -7.28 -7.06
C LYS A 70 2.45 -6.04 -7.85
N LEU A 71 2.48 -4.87 -7.21
CA LEU A 71 2.87 -3.62 -7.87
C LEU A 71 4.32 -3.68 -8.36
N MET A 72 5.24 -4.18 -7.53
CA MET A 72 6.64 -4.36 -7.94
C MET A 72 6.80 -5.35 -9.09
N THR A 73 6.01 -6.43 -9.09
CA THR A 73 5.97 -7.41 -10.19
C THR A 73 5.48 -6.77 -11.48
N ALA A 74 4.36 -6.04 -11.45
CA ALA A 74 3.83 -5.34 -12.62
C ALA A 74 4.82 -4.31 -13.16
N CYS A 75 5.48 -3.55 -12.29
CA CYS A 75 6.54 -2.62 -12.69
C CYS A 75 7.73 -3.35 -13.34
N ARG A 76 8.13 -4.52 -12.82
CA ARG A 76 9.22 -5.33 -13.37
C ARG A 76 8.88 -5.93 -14.73
N GLU A 77 7.66 -6.39 -14.91
CA GLU A 77 7.20 -6.89 -16.21
C GLU A 77 7.16 -5.78 -17.26
N LEU A 78 6.81 -4.55 -16.87
CA LEU A 78 6.76 -3.40 -17.77
C LEU A 78 8.15 -2.81 -18.07
N LEU A 79 8.99 -2.64 -17.06
CA LEU A 79 10.24 -1.85 -17.12
C LEU A 79 11.52 -2.70 -17.11
N GLY A 80 11.41 -4.02 -16.89
CA GLY A 80 12.55 -4.92 -16.73
C GLY A 80 13.04 -5.01 -15.28
N GLU A 81 14.24 -5.54 -15.05
CA GLU A 81 14.81 -5.64 -13.70
C GLU A 81 15.31 -4.28 -13.18
N PRO A 82 15.09 -3.96 -11.89
CA PRO A 82 15.65 -2.76 -11.27
C PRO A 82 17.19 -2.80 -11.22
N PRO A 83 17.88 -1.64 -11.09
CA PRO A 83 17.33 -0.30 -10.90
C PRO A 83 16.93 0.33 -12.23
N TRP A 84 15.65 0.72 -12.34
CA TRP A 84 15.18 1.52 -13.46
C TRP A 84 15.85 2.90 -13.35
N SER A 85 16.60 3.24 -14.40
CA SER A 85 17.48 4.42 -14.49
C SER A 85 16.76 5.75 -14.36
#